data_AF-A0A842XDR3-F1
#
_entry.id   AF-A0A842XDR3-F1
#
_cell.length_a   1.000
_cell.length_b   1.000
_cell.length_c   1.000
_cell.angle_alpha   90.00
_cell.angle_beta   90.00
_cell.angle_gamma   90.00
#
_symmetry.space_group_name_H-M   'P 1'
#
loop_
_entity.id
_entity.type
_entity.pdbx_description
1 polymer ?
#
loop_
_entity_poly.entity_id
_entity_poly.type
_entity_poly.pdbx_seq_one_letter_code
_entity_poly.pdbx_strand_id
1 'polypeptide(L)'
;MLTKLKQRVQFWMTAEAKLAHSIGLTPNQISAIGIAFATLSALAYWKWHFHTLLPTLAPLLLLASGFCDALDGALARLYGEATTFGGFLDSLLDRYADAIIFCGIILSRLCDPFWGLAALIGSLLVSYARARAEAAGVKMETVGIAERAERLVILAIASFLTIAWREALSWGIVILAILTNLTVLQRVIYFHEASQRKEE
;
A
#
# COMPACT_ATOMS: atom_id res chain seq x y z
N MET A 1 9.50 12.26 -14.61
CA MET A 1 8.26 12.86 -14.06
C MET A 1 8.00 12.44 -12.61
N LEU A 2 8.18 11.17 -12.24
CA LEU A 2 7.97 10.67 -10.86
C LEU A 2 8.89 11.29 -9.79
N THR A 3 10.13 11.64 -10.11
CA THR A 3 11.05 12.34 -9.19
C THR A 3 10.56 13.73 -8.77
N LYS A 4 9.94 14.49 -9.69
CA LYS A 4 9.35 15.80 -9.37
C LYS A 4 8.08 15.66 -8.52
N LEU A 5 7.30 14.60 -8.73
CA LEU A 5 6.14 14.29 -7.90
C LEU A 5 6.58 13.89 -6.48
N LYS A 6 7.61 13.04 -6.35
CA LYS A 6 8.19 12.61 -5.06
C LYS A 6 8.72 13.79 -4.25
N GLN A 7 9.43 14.73 -4.89
CA GLN A 7 9.88 15.98 -4.24
C GLN A 7 8.71 16.90 -3.85
N ARG A 8 7.66 16.98 -4.68
CA ARG A 8 6.46 17.74 -4.33
C ARG A 8 5.76 17.14 -3.12
N VAL A 9 5.49 15.84 -3.13
CA VAL A 9 4.88 15.13 -2.00
C VAL A 9 5.72 15.32 -0.74
N GLN A 10 7.05 15.24 -0.81
CA GLN A 10 7.93 15.53 0.32
C GLN A 10 7.79 16.98 0.83
N PHE A 11 7.68 17.97 -0.05
CA PHE A 11 7.42 19.35 0.35
C PHE A 11 6.07 19.47 1.06
N TRP A 12 5.02 18.83 0.54
CA TRP A 12 3.70 18.81 1.17
C TRP A 12 3.76 18.19 2.57
N MET A 13 4.45 17.06 2.74
CA MET A 13 4.52 16.34 4.03
C MET A 13 5.50 16.93 5.05
N THR A 14 6.24 17.98 4.68
CA THR A 14 7.26 18.57 5.57
C THR A 14 6.62 19.21 6.81
N ALA A 15 5.43 19.80 6.67
CA ALA A 15 4.75 20.45 7.78
C ALA A 15 4.24 19.43 8.80
N GLU A 16 3.64 18.36 8.32
CA GLU A 16 3.09 17.26 9.12
C GLU A 16 4.21 16.46 9.77
N ALA A 17 5.33 16.22 9.08
CA ALA A 17 6.51 15.58 9.66
C ALA A 17 7.10 16.43 10.79
N LYS A 18 7.17 17.76 10.62
CA LYS A 18 7.61 18.67 11.69
C LYS A 18 6.67 18.66 12.89
N LEU A 19 5.36 18.63 12.65
CA LEU A 19 4.35 18.55 13.71
C LEU A 19 4.44 17.21 14.46
N ALA A 20 4.56 16.10 13.74
CA ALA A 20 4.72 14.77 14.34
C ALA A 20 5.98 14.68 15.20
N HIS A 21 7.10 15.25 14.71
CA HIS A 21 8.33 15.32 15.49
C HIS A 21 8.19 16.21 16.73
N SER A 22 7.51 17.36 16.61
CA SER A 22 7.37 18.30 17.74
C SER A 22 6.54 17.74 18.89
N ILE A 23 5.63 16.80 18.61
CA ILE A 23 4.88 16.05 19.63
C ILE A 23 5.61 14.77 20.09
N GLY A 24 6.84 14.53 19.64
CA GLY A 24 7.70 13.45 20.09
C GLY A 24 7.45 12.09 19.43
N LEU A 25 6.76 12.04 18.29
CA LEU A 25 6.57 10.78 17.56
C LEU A 25 7.84 10.39 16.80
N THR A 26 8.21 9.12 16.92
CA THR A 26 9.27 8.47 16.13
C THR A 26 8.69 7.82 14.87
N PRO A 27 9.49 7.57 13.82
CA PRO A 27 9.01 6.93 12.59
C PRO A 27 8.30 5.60 12.84
N ASN A 28 8.89 4.73 13.68
CA ASN A 28 8.30 3.43 14.01
C ASN A 28 6.96 3.54 14.76
N GLN A 29 6.77 4.59 15.56
CA GLN A 29 5.47 4.85 16.21
C GLN A 29 4.42 5.27 15.18
N ILE A 30 4.80 6.06 14.17
CA ILE A 30 3.90 6.43 13.07
C ILE A 30 3.52 5.20 12.25
N SER A 31 4.46 4.30 11.95
CA SER A 31 4.15 3.04 11.26
C SER A 31 3.16 2.18 12.06
N ALA A 32 3.32 2.12 13.39
CA ALA A 32 2.40 1.39 14.28
C ALA A 32 0.99 2.02 14.30
N ILE A 33 0.88 3.36 14.28
CA ILE A 33 -0.39 4.07 14.13
C ILE A 33 -1.02 3.74 12.77
N GLY A 34 -0.22 3.68 11.71
CA GLY A 34 -0.67 3.24 10.38
C GLY A 34 -1.33 1.86 10.41
N ILE A 35 -0.73 0.89 11.10
CA ILE A 35 -1.31 -0.45 11.29
C ILE A 35 -2.63 -0.41 12.07
N ALA A 36 -2.73 0.45 13.08
CA ALA A 36 -3.99 0.65 13.79
C ALA A 36 -5.07 1.16 12.83
N PHE A 37 -4.77 2.12 11.96
CA PHE A 37 -5.72 2.59 10.94
C PHE A 37 -6.06 1.51 9.90
N ALA A 38 -5.10 0.71 9.43
CA ALA A 38 -5.37 -0.41 8.54
C ALA A 38 -6.33 -1.43 9.17
N THR A 39 -6.12 -1.72 10.46
CA THR A 39 -6.99 -2.62 11.23
C THR A 39 -8.39 -2.07 11.40
N LEU A 40 -8.51 -0.79 11.77
CA LEU A 40 -9.81 -0.12 11.87
C LEU A 40 -10.52 -0.05 10.51
N SER A 41 -9.77 0.18 9.43
CA SER A 41 -10.28 0.13 8.05
C SER A 41 -10.85 -1.24 7.72
N ALA A 42 -10.10 -2.31 8.01
CA ALA A 42 -10.55 -3.69 7.78
C ALA A 42 -11.81 -4.04 8.59
N LEU A 43 -11.88 -3.59 9.85
CA LEU A 43 -13.08 -3.76 10.68
C LEU A 43 -14.28 -2.98 10.12
N ALA A 44 -14.05 -1.79 9.59
CA ALA A 44 -15.11 -0.99 8.94
C ALA A 44 -15.60 -1.66 7.64
N TYR A 45 -14.71 -2.25 6.82
CA TYR A 45 -15.10 -3.10 5.69
C TYR A 45 -15.86 -4.35 6.13
N TRP A 46 -15.39 -5.06 7.16
CA TRP A 46 -16.09 -6.23 7.69
C TRP A 46 -17.50 -5.86 8.14
N LYS A 47 -17.64 -4.77 8.89
CA LYS A 47 -18.94 -4.32 9.39
C LYS A 47 -19.69 -3.38 8.44
N TRP A 48 -19.33 -3.35 7.16
CA TRP A 48 -19.85 -2.39 6.17
C TRP A 48 -21.37 -2.25 6.15
N HIS A 49 -22.11 -3.35 6.35
CA HIS A 49 -23.57 -3.37 6.33
C HIS A 49 -24.25 -3.02 7.67
N PHE A 50 -23.50 -2.86 8.76
CA PHE A 50 -24.09 -2.63 10.09
C PHE A 50 -24.44 -1.17 10.36
N HIS A 51 -23.74 -0.21 9.74
CA HIS A 51 -23.94 1.21 9.99
C HIS A 51 -23.61 2.05 8.76
N THR A 52 -24.46 3.05 8.46
CA THR A 52 -24.38 3.87 7.22
C THR A 52 -23.09 4.68 7.08
N LEU A 53 -22.41 4.96 8.18
CA LEU A 53 -21.12 5.67 8.17
C LEU A 53 -19.92 4.79 7.81
N LEU A 54 -20.00 3.47 7.99
CA LEU A 54 -18.87 2.56 7.78
C LEU A 54 -18.39 2.49 6.31
N PRO A 55 -19.29 2.53 5.31
CA PRO A 55 -18.91 2.65 3.90
C PRO A 55 -18.00 3.85 3.58
N THR A 56 -18.17 4.96 4.29
CA THR A 56 -17.34 6.15 4.12
C THR A 56 -16.09 6.09 5.00
N LEU A 57 -16.22 5.57 6.22
CA LEU A 57 -15.13 5.51 7.18
C LEU A 57 -14.03 4.52 6.76
N ALA A 58 -14.40 3.38 6.16
CA ALA A 58 -13.43 2.37 5.72
C ALA A 58 -12.36 2.94 4.76
N PRO A 59 -12.71 3.55 3.61
CA PRO A 59 -11.70 4.14 2.72
C PRO A 59 -10.98 5.35 3.31
N LEU A 60 -11.58 6.09 4.25
CA LEU A 60 -10.87 7.18 4.95
C LEU A 60 -9.76 6.63 5.86
N LEU A 61 -10.04 5.56 6.60
CA LEU A 61 -9.05 4.88 7.44
C LEU A 61 -7.96 4.19 6.61
N LEU A 62 -8.33 3.61 5.46
CA LEU A 62 -7.38 3.10 4.46
C LEU A 62 -6.40 4.19 4.02
N LEU A 63 -6.91 5.36 3.63
CA LEU A 63 -6.09 6.49 3.21
C LEU A 63 -5.24 7.05 4.36
N ALA A 64 -5.78 7.08 5.59
CA ALA A 64 -5.04 7.47 6.78
C ALA A 64 -3.87 6.51 7.06
N SER A 65 -4.07 5.20 6.89
CA SER A 65 -2.99 4.21 6.98
C SER A 65 -1.89 4.45 5.95
N GLY A 66 -2.25 4.69 4.69
CA GLY A 66 -1.27 4.99 3.63
C GLY A 66 -0.56 6.34 3.84
N PHE A 67 -1.25 7.31 4.45
CA PHE A 67 -0.65 8.58 4.83
C PHE A 67 0.39 8.42 5.94
N CYS A 68 0.13 7.58 6.95
CA CYS A 68 1.10 7.28 8.01
C CYS A 68 2.41 6.70 7.46
N ASP A 69 2.32 5.76 6.52
CA ASP A 69 3.50 5.20 5.83
C ASP A 69 4.27 6.27 5.04
N ALA A 70 3.59 7.14 4.30
CA ALA A 70 4.28 8.24 3.63
C ALA A 70 4.95 9.21 4.64
N LEU A 71 4.33 9.40 5.80
CA LEU A 71 4.76 10.30 6.87
C LEU A 71 5.96 9.75 7.65
N ASP A 72 5.98 8.47 7.98
CA ASP A 72 7.10 7.86 8.71
C ASP A 72 8.41 7.96 7.91
N GLY A 73 8.36 7.71 6.60
CA GLY A 73 9.51 7.82 5.74
C GLY A 73 9.93 9.28 5.54
N ALA A 74 8.97 10.21 5.51
CA ALA A 74 9.27 11.64 5.46
C ALA A 74 9.95 12.11 6.75
N LEU A 75 9.43 11.70 7.92
CA LEU A 75 10.00 11.99 9.23
C LEU A 75 11.43 11.46 9.34
N ALA A 76 11.64 10.17 9.02
CA ALA A 76 12.94 9.52 9.09
C ALA A 76 14.00 10.21 8.21
N ARG A 77 13.61 10.68 7.02
CA ARG A 77 14.52 11.41 6.12
C ARG A 77 14.79 12.84 6.58
N LEU A 78 13.77 13.55 7.07
CA LEU A 78 13.87 14.95 7.44
C LEU A 78 14.75 15.15 8.68
N TYR A 79 14.69 14.23 9.64
CA TYR A 79 15.42 14.31 10.91
C TYR A 79 16.64 13.38 10.97
N GLY A 80 16.98 12.66 9.90
CA GLY A 80 18.13 11.77 9.86
C GLY A 80 17.97 10.51 10.74
N GLU A 81 16.73 10.11 11.02
CA GLU A 81 16.37 8.98 11.89
C GLU A 81 16.16 7.66 11.10
N ALA A 82 16.55 7.63 9.82
CA ALA A 82 16.47 6.43 8.99
C ALA A 82 17.44 5.34 9.51
N THR A 83 16.90 4.17 9.86
CA THR A 83 17.67 3.01 10.30
C THR A 83 17.40 1.79 9.44
N THR A 84 18.33 0.84 9.42
CA THR A 84 18.16 -0.44 8.70
C THR A 84 16.98 -1.25 9.24
N PHE A 85 16.82 -1.29 10.56
CA PHE A 85 15.67 -1.92 11.21
C PHE A 85 14.37 -1.20 10.89
N GLY A 86 14.34 0.14 10.91
CA GLY A 86 13.16 0.92 10.58
C GLY A 86 12.68 0.66 9.16
N GLY A 87 13.58 0.68 8.17
CA GLY A 87 13.22 0.36 6.77
C GLY A 87 12.73 -1.09 6.58
N PHE A 88 13.28 -2.05 7.34
CA PHE A 88 12.76 -3.42 7.37
C PHE A 88 11.36 -3.48 7.99
N LEU A 89 11.15 -2.81 9.13
CA LEU A 89 9.89 -2.81 9.86
C LEU A 89 8.79 -2.14 9.04
N ASP A 90 9.04 -0.96 8.49
CA ASP A 90 8.17 -0.23 7.55
C ASP A 90 7.70 -1.16 6.42
N SER A 91 8.68 -1.77 5.73
CA SER A 91 8.39 -2.74 4.70
C SER A 91 7.52 -3.89 5.22
N LEU A 92 7.84 -4.51 6.35
CA LEU A 92 7.05 -5.62 6.89
C LEU A 92 5.60 -5.21 7.21
N LEU A 93 5.43 -4.08 7.88
CA LEU A 93 4.15 -3.55 8.31
C LEU A 93 3.26 -3.20 7.11
N ASP A 94 3.83 -2.65 6.04
CA ASP A 94 3.12 -2.41 4.78
C ASP A 94 2.41 -3.65 4.22
N ARG A 95 3.08 -4.81 4.26
CA ARG A 95 2.48 -6.07 3.78
C ARG A 95 1.36 -6.53 4.71
N TYR A 96 1.53 -6.35 6.02
CA TYR A 96 0.46 -6.64 6.98
C TYR A 96 -0.74 -5.71 6.80
N ALA A 97 -0.52 -4.41 6.61
CA ALA A 97 -1.58 -3.43 6.38
C ALA A 97 -2.41 -3.82 5.15
N ASP A 98 -1.75 -4.05 4.01
CA ASP A 98 -2.41 -4.50 2.78
C ASP A 98 -3.22 -5.79 3.03
N ALA A 99 -2.62 -6.80 3.68
CA ALA A 99 -3.28 -8.07 3.94
C ALA A 99 -4.49 -7.94 4.87
N ILE A 100 -4.37 -7.17 5.95
CA ILE A 100 -5.46 -6.90 6.90
C ILE A 100 -6.65 -6.27 6.18
N ILE A 101 -6.42 -5.27 5.34
CA ILE A 101 -7.46 -4.58 4.57
C ILE A 101 -8.15 -5.54 3.59
N PHE A 102 -7.39 -6.28 2.78
CA PHE A 102 -7.95 -7.26 1.84
C PHE A 102 -8.76 -8.34 2.57
N CYS A 103 -8.26 -8.86 3.70
CA CYS A 103 -9.01 -9.80 4.54
C CYS A 103 -10.35 -9.22 5.01
N GLY A 104 -10.37 -7.96 5.48
CA GLY A 104 -11.61 -7.29 5.86
C GLY A 104 -12.63 -7.24 4.72
N ILE A 105 -12.18 -6.93 3.50
CA ILE A 105 -13.03 -6.89 2.30
C ILE A 105 -13.52 -8.28 1.91
N ILE A 106 -12.65 -9.29 1.87
CA ILE A 106 -13.00 -10.66 1.48
C ILE A 106 -14.03 -11.25 2.46
N LEU A 107 -13.75 -11.13 3.76
CA LEU A 107 -14.62 -11.66 4.82
C LEU A 107 -15.97 -10.94 4.90
N SER A 108 -16.05 -9.69 4.44
CA SER A 108 -17.29 -8.91 4.35
C SER A 108 -18.20 -9.30 3.18
N ARG A 109 -17.71 -10.12 2.24
CA ARG A 109 -18.41 -10.45 0.97
C ARG A 109 -18.68 -9.22 0.08
N LEU A 110 -17.87 -8.18 0.20
CA LEU A 110 -17.90 -7.00 -0.69
C LEU A 110 -17.27 -7.26 -2.06
N CYS A 111 -16.62 -8.40 -2.23
CA CYS A 111 -16.11 -8.89 -3.51
C CYS A 111 -16.29 -10.40 -3.60
N ASP A 112 -16.16 -10.93 -4.81
CA ASP A 112 -16.00 -12.36 -5.01
C ASP A 112 -14.67 -12.84 -4.36
N PRO A 113 -14.68 -13.92 -3.56
CA PRO A 113 -13.49 -14.39 -2.85
C PRO A 113 -12.33 -14.79 -3.75
N PHE A 114 -12.58 -15.32 -4.95
CA PHE A 114 -11.52 -15.69 -5.87
C PHE A 114 -10.74 -14.45 -6.31
N TRP A 115 -11.45 -13.40 -6.72
CA TRP A 115 -10.83 -12.14 -7.12
C TRP A 115 -10.15 -11.40 -5.95
N GLY A 116 -10.76 -11.43 -4.77
CA GLY A 116 -10.16 -10.86 -3.56
C GLY A 116 -8.85 -11.55 -3.18
N LEU A 117 -8.82 -12.89 -3.19
CA LEU A 117 -7.60 -13.66 -2.93
C LEU A 117 -6.54 -13.42 -4.01
N ALA A 118 -6.93 -13.35 -5.29
CA ALA A 118 -6.00 -13.05 -6.38
C ALA A 118 -5.38 -11.65 -6.23
N ALA A 119 -6.15 -10.64 -5.81
CA ALA A 119 -5.65 -9.29 -5.52
C ALA A 119 -4.72 -9.26 -4.31
N LEU A 120 -5.06 -9.98 -3.23
CA LEU A 120 -4.20 -10.10 -2.05
C LEU A 120 -2.86 -10.75 -2.39
N ILE A 121 -2.90 -11.93 -3.05
CA ILE A 121 -1.69 -12.66 -3.47
C ILE A 121 -0.85 -11.79 -4.40
N GLY A 122 -1.48 -11.17 -5.41
CA GLY A 122 -0.80 -10.27 -6.33
C GLY A 122 -0.13 -9.11 -5.59
N SER A 123 -0.82 -8.43 -4.68
CA SER A 123 -0.27 -7.32 -3.88
C SER A 123 1.00 -7.72 -3.11
N LEU A 124 0.96 -8.88 -2.45
CA LEU A 124 2.10 -9.41 -1.69
C LEU A 124 3.26 -9.81 -2.63
N LEU A 125 2.95 -10.48 -3.74
CA LEU A 125 3.96 -10.93 -4.71
C LEU A 125 4.61 -9.78 -5.46
N VAL A 126 3.91 -8.67 -5.73
CA VAL A 126 4.51 -7.46 -6.28
C VAL A 126 5.65 -7.01 -5.35
N SER A 127 5.36 -6.85 -4.05
CA SER A 127 6.34 -6.41 -3.06
C SER A 127 7.47 -7.43 -2.85
N TYR A 128 7.16 -8.73 -2.85
CA TYR A 128 8.15 -9.80 -2.71
C TYR A 128 9.11 -9.87 -3.91
N ALA A 129 8.58 -9.84 -5.14
CA ALA A 129 9.39 -9.90 -6.35
C ALA A 129 10.42 -8.76 -6.40
N ARG A 130 10.02 -7.55 -5.99
CA ARG A 130 10.95 -6.42 -5.84
C ARG A 130 12.01 -6.68 -4.79
N ALA A 131 11.62 -7.03 -3.56
CA ALA A 131 12.56 -7.25 -2.47
C ALA A 131 13.57 -8.36 -2.81
N ARG A 132 13.11 -9.45 -3.44
CA ARG A 132 13.98 -10.57 -3.83
C ARG A 132 14.95 -10.19 -4.95
N ALA A 133 14.49 -9.43 -5.94
CA ALA A 133 15.35 -8.96 -7.02
C ALA A 133 16.40 -7.96 -6.54
N GLU A 134 16.01 -7.02 -5.66
CA GLU A 134 16.94 -6.07 -5.05
C GLU A 134 17.99 -6.78 -4.18
N ALA A 135 17.59 -7.83 -3.44
CA ALA A 135 18.53 -8.69 -2.71
C ALA A 135 19.50 -9.46 -3.62
N ALA A 136 19.10 -9.75 -4.87
CA ALA A 136 19.98 -10.30 -5.91
C ALA A 136 20.78 -9.22 -6.67
N GLY A 137 20.71 -7.96 -6.22
CA GLY A 137 21.43 -6.84 -6.79
C GLY A 137 20.87 -6.34 -8.12
N VAL A 138 19.60 -6.64 -8.43
CA VAL A 138 18.86 -6.06 -9.57
C VAL A 138 17.93 -4.97 -9.04
N LYS A 139 18.16 -3.72 -9.45
CA LYS A 139 17.30 -2.59 -9.04
C LYS A 139 15.93 -2.72 -9.70
N MET A 140 14.88 -2.61 -8.90
CA MET A 140 13.48 -2.76 -9.34
C MET A 140 12.67 -1.46 -9.22
N GLU A 141 13.35 -0.34 -8.99
CA GLU A 141 12.71 0.97 -8.95
C GLU A 141 11.98 1.22 -10.28
N THR A 142 10.70 1.63 -10.23
CA THR A 142 9.85 1.98 -11.39
C THR A 142 9.45 0.83 -12.31
N VAL A 143 9.81 -0.42 -11.98
CA VAL A 143 9.37 -1.59 -12.74
C VAL A 143 8.03 -2.07 -12.19
N GLY A 144 6.98 -1.87 -12.98
CA GLY A 144 5.62 -2.29 -12.63
C GLY A 144 4.58 -1.17 -12.73
N ILE A 145 3.35 -1.53 -13.06
CA ILE A 145 2.24 -0.57 -13.19
C ILE A 145 1.38 -0.43 -11.93
N ALA A 146 1.44 -1.39 -11.01
CA ALA A 146 0.63 -1.42 -9.78
C ALA A 146 1.50 -1.45 -8.52
N GLU A 147 2.26 -0.37 -8.28
CA GLU A 147 2.93 -0.19 -7.00
C GLU A 147 1.91 0.13 -5.90
N ARG A 148 2.39 0.29 -4.65
CA ARG A 148 1.51 0.32 -3.48
C ARG A 148 0.59 1.55 -3.48
N ALA A 149 1.10 2.71 -3.87
CA ALA A 149 0.30 3.94 -3.93
C ALA A 149 -0.88 3.80 -4.91
N GLU A 150 -0.65 3.25 -6.10
CA GLU A 150 -1.69 3.01 -7.10
C GLU A 150 -2.75 2.06 -6.57
N ARG A 151 -2.34 0.99 -5.87
CA ARG A 151 -3.29 0.04 -5.28
C ARG A 151 -4.20 0.69 -4.24
N LEU A 152 -3.62 1.48 -3.34
CA LEU A 152 -4.37 2.21 -2.30
C LEU A 152 -5.36 3.19 -2.91
N VAL A 153 -4.94 3.93 -3.95
CA VAL A 153 -5.80 4.90 -4.66
C VAL A 153 -6.94 4.20 -5.37
N ILE A 154 -6.68 3.13 -6.12
CA ILE A 154 -7.72 2.35 -6.81
C ILE A 154 -8.73 1.81 -5.79
N LEU A 155 -8.24 1.23 -4.70
CA LEU A 155 -9.10 0.65 -3.66
C LEU A 155 -9.97 1.71 -2.97
N ALA A 156 -9.39 2.86 -2.64
CA ALA A 156 -10.11 3.98 -2.02
C ALA A 156 -11.18 4.54 -2.97
N ILE A 157 -10.84 4.81 -4.24
CA ILE A 157 -11.78 5.30 -5.24
C ILE A 157 -12.93 4.30 -5.43
N ALA A 158 -12.62 3.01 -5.61
CA ALA A 158 -13.65 1.98 -5.79
C ALA A 158 -14.58 1.87 -4.56
N SER A 159 -14.02 2.03 -3.36
CA SER A 159 -14.79 2.04 -2.12
C SER A 159 -15.73 3.25 -2.01
N PHE A 160 -15.25 4.46 -2.34
CA PHE A 160 -16.11 5.64 -2.34
C PHE A 160 -17.19 5.57 -3.43
N LEU A 161 -16.83 5.09 -4.63
CA LEU A 161 -17.79 4.88 -5.72
C LEU A 161 -18.88 3.88 -5.35
N THR A 162 -18.61 2.95 -4.44
CA THR A 162 -19.60 1.96 -3.97
C THR A 162 -20.81 2.61 -3.29
N ILE A 163 -20.66 3.81 -2.75
CA ILE A 163 -21.75 4.60 -2.16
C ILE A 163 -22.81 4.95 -3.21
N ALA A 164 -22.40 5.22 -4.46
CA ALA A 164 -23.30 5.55 -5.56
C ALA A 164 -23.56 4.36 -6.51
N TRP A 165 -22.59 3.46 -6.64
CA TRP A 165 -22.63 2.30 -7.52
C TRP A 165 -22.15 1.05 -6.78
N ARG A 166 -23.10 0.25 -6.29
CA ARG A 166 -22.88 -0.89 -5.38
C ARG A 166 -21.78 -1.87 -5.79
N GLU A 167 -21.57 -2.08 -7.08
CA GLU A 167 -20.59 -3.04 -7.59
C GLU A 167 -19.18 -2.46 -7.79
N ALA A 168 -18.98 -1.16 -7.57
CA ALA A 168 -17.73 -0.46 -7.87
C ALA A 168 -16.53 -1.07 -7.13
N LEU A 169 -16.65 -1.40 -5.84
CA LEU A 169 -15.58 -2.04 -5.07
C LEU A 169 -15.25 -3.43 -5.60
N SER A 170 -16.28 -4.23 -5.94
CA SER A 170 -16.08 -5.56 -6.54
C SER A 170 -15.28 -5.47 -7.83
N TRP A 171 -15.64 -4.55 -8.74
CA TRP A 171 -14.88 -4.27 -9.95
C TRP A 171 -13.48 -3.73 -9.68
N GLY A 172 -13.33 -2.86 -8.67
CA GLY A 172 -12.02 -2.37 -8.22
C GLY A 172 -11.09 -3.49 -7.78
N ILE A 173 -11.62 -4.50 -7.07
CA ILE A 173 -10.87 -5.70 -6.69
C ILE A 173 -10.47 -6.54 -7.89
N VAL A 174 -11.36 -6.73 -8.88
CA VAL A 174 -11.01 -7.42 -10.14
C VAL A 174 -9.88 -6.69 -10.87
N ILE A 175 -9.98 -5.37 -10.99
CA ILE A 175 -8.94 -4.54 -11.60
C ILE A 175 -7.61 -4.69 -10.84
N LEU A 176 -7.63 -4.64 -9.52
CA LEU A 176 -6.44 -4.83 -8.69
C LEU A 176 -5.83 -6.22 -8.86
N ALA A 177 -6.66 -7.28 -8.88
CA ALA A 177 -6.18 -8.63 -9.12
C ALA A 177 -5.43 -8.74 -10.45
N ILE A 178 -5.99 -8.20 -11.52
CA ILE A 178 -5.34 -8.22 -12.84
C ILE A 178 -4.06 -7.39 -12.82
N LEU A 179 -4.12 -6.13 -12.38
CA LEU A 179 -2.99 -5.20 -12.43
C LEU A 179 -1.81 -5.67 -11.58
N THR A 180 -2.07 -6.22 -10.40
CA THR A 180 -1.01 -6.70 -9.50
C THR A 180 -0.33 -7.94 -10.05
N ASN A 181 -1.08 -8.92 -10.55
CA ASN A 181 -0.49 -10.13 -11.13
C ASN A 181 0.23 -9.84 -12.46
N LEU A 182 -0.28 -8.91 -13.29
CA LEU A 182 0.46 -8.42 -14.44
C LEU A 182 1.77 -7.72 -14.04
N THR A 183 1.76 -6.95 -12.96
CA THR A 183 2.97 -6.30 -12.42
C THR A 183 3.99 -7.32 -11.93
N VAL A 184 3.55 -8.43 -11.33
CA VAL A 184 4.44 -9.55 -10.97
C VAL A 184 5.12 -10.11 -12.22
N LEU A 185 4.35 -10.38 -13.29
CA LEU A 185 4.91 -10.87 -14.55
C LEU A 185 5.92 -9.88 -15.16
N GLN A 186 5.61 -8.59 -15.16
CA GLN A 186 6.53 -7.53 -15.61
C GLN A 186 7.86 -7.57 -14.84
N ARG A 187 7.80 -7.73 -13.51
CA ARG A 187 9.00 -7.82 -12.67
C ARG A 187 9.81 -9.10 -12.93
N VAL A 188 9.15 -10.22 -13.17
CA VAL A 188 9.82 -11.49 -13.51
C VAL A 188 10.55 -11.38 -14.85
N ILE A 189 9.89 -10.86 -15.89
CA ILE A 189 10.48 -10.68 -17.22
C ILE A 189 11.68 -9.74 -17.13
N TYR A 190 11.51 -8.59 -16.46
CA TYR A 190 12.60 -7.63 -16.28
C TYR A 190 13.78 -8.24 -15.50
N PHE A 191 13.51 -9.01 -14.45
CA PHE A 191 14.57 -9.67 -13.69
C PHE A 191 15.38 -10.63 -14.57
N HIS A 192 14.70 -11.46 -15.37
CA HIS A 192 15.33 -12.42 -16.26
C HIS A 192 16.24 -11.74 -17.30
N GLU A 193 15.76 -10.68 -17.94
CA GLU A 193 16.56 -9.90 -18.88
C GLU A 193 17.78 -9.24 -18.20
N ALA A 194 17.59 -8.72 -16.99
CA ALA A 194 18.66 -8.07 -16.24
C ALA A 194 19.71 -9.06 -15.70
N SER A 195 19.32 -10.29 -15.36
CA SER A 195 20.25 -11.32 -14.88
C SER A 195 21.16 -11.83 -15.99
N GLN A 196 20.64 -11.99 -17.21
CA GLN A 196 21.44 -12.44 -18.35
C GLN A 196 22.55 -11.44 -18.71
N ARG A 197 22.27 -10.14 -18.68
CA ARG A 197 23.27 -9.08 -18.94
C ARG A 197 24.39 -8.98 -17.88
N LYS A 198 24.23 -9.62 -16.73
CA LYS A 198 25.23 -9.66 -15.66
C LYS A 198 26.17 -10.86 -15.79
N GLU A 199 25.76 -11.88 -16.54
CA GLU A 199 26.52 -13.10 -16.78
C GLU A 199 27.40 -13.00 -18.04
N GLU A 200 27.09 -12.06 -18.94
CA GLU A 200 27.94 -11.62 -20.07
C GLU A 200 29.02 -10.63 -19.64
#